data_AF-A0A957H131-F1
#
_entry.id   AF-A0A957H131-F1
#
_cell.length_a   1.000
_cell.length_b   1.000
_cell.length_c   1.000
_cell.angle_alpha   90.00
_cell.angle_beta   90.00
_cell.angle_gamma   90.00
#
_symmetry.space_group_name_H-M   'P 1'
#
loop_
_entity.id
_entity.type
_entity.pdbx_description
1 polymer ?
#
loop_
_entity_poly.entity_id
_entity_poly.type
_entity_poly.pdbx_seq_one_letter_code
_entity_poly.pdbx_strand_id
1 'polypeptide(L)'
;SGQLDEDLNALIIGPINIGETVSGELEGEVGHGYTFSSGPAVIDITLGASDELDGVIEVYDANKDLVNFTDNTFGGEDEVARNVEIESGTYTIVVRDFFGDPAGYTLSVTEAVGGSGAIFIYSDDDGDAGTATSAADIADLLSPIYPVVLFEASSNPPLTEADLEAVSLVIWDSGDYVDASLDEDDDILLAFLSSGGNILFLGGTPTLFTGFESAPLSDVRMVDTGTVLTEGFEDGQIISLTQTVEAAFVDVEEPDIGEIWFMFRGPNSPNAGTVISFVSESDDGNSRFGAVFLPYWALPEDEAAQLLFNLIEFYGVNPG
;
A
#
# COMPACT_ATOMS: atom_id res chain seq x y z
N SER A 1 -11.17 -1.42 -36.82
CA SER A 1 -9.79 -1.68 -37.28
C SER A 1 -8.93 -0.58 -36.73
N GLY A 2 -7.97 -0.93 -35.88
CA GLY A 2 -7.05 0.07 -35.33
C GLY A 2 -6.07 0.61 -36.37
N GLN A 3 -5.31 1.63 -35.99
CA GLN A 3 -4.21 2.17 -36.79
C GLN A 3 -2.89 1.78 -36.13
N LEU A 4 -1.96 1.19 -36.88
CA LEU A 4 -0.63 0.89 -36.36
C LEU A 4 0.12 2.20 -36.07
N ASP A 5 0.60 2.34 -34.85
CA ASP A 5 1.62 3.31 -34.47
C ASP A 5 2.98 2.60 -34.49
N GLU A 6 3.81 2.92 -35.49
CA GLU A 6 5.11 2.27 -35.70
C GLU A 6 6.10 2.59 -34.59
N ASP A 7 5.98 3.74 -33.92
CA ASP A 7 6.90 4.13 -32.85
C ASP A 7 6.66 3.31 -31.58
N LEU A 8 5.41 2.92 -31.32
CA LEU A 8 5.00 2.13 -30.16
C LEU A 8 4.94 0.63 -30.45
N ASN A 9 5.07 0.24 -31.72
CA ASN A 9 4.78 -1.11 -32.21
C ASN A 9 3.43 -1.64 -31.69
N ALA A 10 2.39 -0.81 -31.83
CA ALA A 10 1.06 -1.09 -31.28
C ALA A 10 -0.06 -0.67 -32.24
N LEU A 11 -1.11 -1.48 -32.30
CA LEU A 11 -2.35 -1.16 -33.00
C LEU A 11 -3.24 -0.30 -32.10
N ILE A 12 -3.46 0.96 -32.45
CA ILE A 12 -4.34 1.86 -31.69
C ILE A 12 -5.80 1.45 -31.89
N ILE A 13 -6.40 0.85 -30.86
CA ILE A 13 -7.73 0.26 -30.89
C ILE A 13 -8.81 1.33 -30.72
N GLY A 14 -8.62 2.25 -29.78
CA GLY A 14 -9.58 3.29 -29.46
C GLY A 14 -9.31 3.95 -28.11
N PRO A 15 -10.22 4.81 -27.62
CA PRO A 15 -10.09 5.39 -26.31
C PRO A 15 -10.49 4.42 -25.18
N ILE A 16 -9.97 4.66 -24.00
CA ILE A 16 -10.43 4.10 -22.73
C ILE A 16 -10.53 5.22 -21.68
N ASN A 17 -11.55 5.18 -20.84
CA ASN A 17 -11.79 6.14 -19.76
C ASN A 17 -11.67 5.50 -18.38
N ILE A 18 -11.59 6.32 -17.34
CA ILE A 18 -11.69 5.87 -15.95
C ILE A 18 -13.03 5.18 -15.73
N GLY A 19 -13.01 4.02 -15.07
CA GLY A 19 -14.14 3.15 -14.81
C GLY A 19 -14.53 2.25 -15.98
N GLU A 20 -13.78 2.25 -17.09
CA GLU A 20 -14.04 1.37 -18.23
C GLU A 20 -13.17 0.11 -18.19
N THR A 21 -13.78 -1.00 -18.60
CA THR A 21 -13.09 -2.25 -18.92
C THR A 21 -13.34 -2.59 -20.38
N VAL A 22 -12.28 -2.90 -21.11
CA VAL A 22 -12.31 -3.35 -22.50
C VAL A 22 -11.73 -4.75 -22.62
N SER A 23 -12.04 -5.46 -23.69
CA SER A 23 -11.45 -6.77 -23.99
C SER A 23 -10.82 -6.76 -25.38
N GLY A 24 -9.79 -7.57 -25.55
CA GLY A 24 -9.11 -7.73 -26.83
C GLY A 24 -8.46 -9.09 -26.99
N GLU A 25 -7.92 -9.32 -28.18
CA GLU A 25 -7.16 -10.52 -28.55
C GLU A 25 -5.91 -10.04 -29.29
N LEU A 26 -4.74 -10.27 -28.70
CA LEU A 26 -3.45 -9.94 -29.32
C LEU A 26 -3.20 -10.90 -30.49
N GLU A 27 -2.69 -10.37 -31.59
CA GLU A 27 -2.34 -11.18 -32.78
C GLU A 27 -0.87 -11.67 -32.75
N GLY A 28 -0.12 -11.37 -31.68
CA GLY A 28 1.29 -11.73 -31.49
C GLY A 28 2.18 -10.52 -31.22
N GLU A 29 3.27 -10.37 -31.98
CA GLU A 29 4.34 -9.36 -31.78
C GLU A 29 3.91 -7.88 -31.77
N VAL A 30 2.66 -7.56 -32.13
CA VAL A 30 2.11 -6.20 -32.15
C VAL A 30 1.17 -6.02 -30.97
N GLY A 31 1.47 -5.05 -30.10
CA GLY A 31 0.63 -4.72 -28.96
C GLY A 31 -0.68 -4.04 -29.36
N HIS A 32 -1.59 -3.88 -28.41
CA HIS A 32 -2.78 -3.04 -28.56
C HIS A 32 -2.61 -1.75 -27.76
N GLY A 33 -2.85 -0.60 -28.41
CA GLY A 33 -2.79 0.71 -27.79
C GLY A 33 -4.17 1.31 -27.55
N TYR A 34 -4.39 1.89 -26.37
CA TYR A 34 -5.59 2.62 -26.01
C TYR A 34 -5.26 4.06 -25.65
N THR A 35 -5.97 5.02 -26.25
CA THR A 35 -5.76 6.43 -25.93
C THR A 35 -6.51 6.79 -24.64
N PHE A 36 -5.83 7.42 -23.69
CA PHE A 36 -6.41 7.92 -22.46
C PHE A 36 -6.25 9.43 -22.39
N SER A 37 -7.26 10.18 -21.93
CA SER A 37 -7.18 11.66 -21.90
C SER A 37 -7.94 12.28 -20.73
N SER A 38 -8.18 11.51 -19.67
CA SER A 38 -8.92 11.97 -18.48
C SER A 38 -8.01 12.54 -17.39
N GLY A 39 -6.87 13.12 -17.75
CA GLY A 39 -5.99 13.83 -16.82
C GLY A 39 -6.46 15.28 -16.53
N PRO A 40 -6.01 15.91 -15.43
CA PRO A 40 -5.11 15.37 -14.41
C PRO A 40 -5.80 14.32 -13.53
N ALA A 41 -5.19 13.16 -13.36
CA ALA A 41 -5.70 12.05 -12.55
C ALA A 41 -4.57 11.09 -12.14
N VAL A 42 -4.78 10.30 -11.09
CA VAL A 42 -3.95 9.13 -10.77
C VAL A 42 -4.82 7.90 -11.03
N ILE A 43 -4.32 6.96 -11.83
CA ILE A 43 -5.09 5.77 -12.24
C ILE A 43 -4.38 4.47 -11.89
N ASP A 44 -5.17 3.44 -11.63
CA ASP A 44 -4.71 2.06 -11.65
C ASP A 44 -5.14 1.43 -12.98
N ILE A 45 -4.26 0.61 -13.54
CA ILE A 45 -4.49 -0.11 -14.80
C ILE A 45 -4.33 -1.60 -14.52
N THR A 46 -5.38 -2.37 -14.73
CA THR A 46 -5.37 -3.83 -14.55
C THR A 46 -5.52 -4.51 -15.89
N LEU A 47 -4.52 -5.31 -16.26
CA LEU A 47 -4.54 -6.20 -17.41
C LEU A 47 -4.85 -7.62 -16.94
N GLY A 48 -6.12 -8.00 -17.07
CA GLY A 48 -6.55 -9.37 -16.82
C GLY A 48 -6.06 -10.32 -17.91
N ALA A 49 -5.25 -11.30 -17.53
CA ALA A 49 -4.63 -12.25 -18.44
C ALA A 49 -5.51 -13.47 -18.70
N SER A 50 -5.46 -13.99 -19.93
CA SER A 50 -5.83 -15.39 -20.15
C SER A 50 -4.68 -16.31 -19.74
N ASP A 51 -4.95 -17.59 -19.50
CA ASP A 51 -3.97 -18.60 -19.02
C ASP A 51 -2.62 -18.65 -19.78
N GLU A 52 -2.53 -18.06 -20.96
CA GLU A 52 -1.35 -18.06 -21.84
C GLU A 52 -0.67 -16.68 -21.96
N LEU A 53 -1.27 -15.59 -21.47
CA LEU A 53 -0.73 -14.23 -21.60
C LEU A 53 0.27 -13.92 -20.49
N ASP A 54 1.51 -13.63 -20.86
CA ASP A 54 2.53 -13.01 -19.99
C ASP A 54 2.44 -11.49 -20.20
N GLY A 55 1.56 -10.85 -19.44
CA GLY A 55 1.07 -9.51 -19.72
C GLY A 55 2.08 -8.40 -19.40
N VAL A 56 2.23 -7.45 -20.32
CA VAL A 56 3.03 -6.24 -20.10
C VAL A 56 2.15 -5.00 -20.31
N ILE A 57 2.24 -4.04 -19.38
CA ILE A 57 1.61 -2.73 -19.49
C ILE A 57 2.70 -1.67 -19.69
N GLU A 58 2.52 -0.84 -20.72
CA GLU A 58 3.35 0.34 -20.97
C GLU A 58 2.45 1.57 -21.06
N VAL A 59 2.85 2.68 -20.45
CA VAL A 59 2.13 3.95 -20.56
C VAL A 59 3.05 5.00 -21.16
N TYR A 60 2.60 5.62 -22.23
CA TYR A 60 3.31 6.65 -22.96
C TYR A 60 2.58 7.99 -22.88
N ASP A 61 3.34 9.08 -22.73
CA ASP A 61 2.80 10.44 -22.78
C ASP A 61 2.46 10.90 -24.21
N ALA A 62 2.06 12.16 -24.36
CA ALA A 62 1.72 12.75 -25.66
C ALA A 62 2.93 12.89 -26.62
N ASN A 63 4.16 12.86 -26.11
CA ASN A 63 5.40 12.88 -26.88
C ASN A 63 5.90 11.47 -27.22
N LYS A 64 5.18 10.43 -26.77
CA LYS A 64 5.57 9.01 -26.85
C LYS A 64 6.79 8.68 -25.98
N ASP A 65 7.04 9.47 -24.95
CA ASP A 65 7.99 9.12 -23.91
C ASP A 65 7.32 8.11 -22.96
N LEU A 66 8.02 7.01 -22.65
CA LEU A 66 7.54 5.99 -21.72
C LEU A 66 7.56 6.57 -20.30
N VAL A 67 6.39 6.61 -19.66
CA VAL A 67 6.22 7.13 -18.29
C VAL A 67 5.98 6.04 -17.26
N ASN A 68 5.48 4.88 -17.67
CA ASN A 68 5.28 3.73 -16.79
C ASN A 68 5.45 2.42 -17.56
N PHE A 69 6.02 1.40 -16.91
CA PHE A 69 6.23 0.06 -17.42
C PHE A 69 5.95 -0.94 -16.30
N THR A 70 5.19 -1.99 -16.58
CA THR A 70 4.79 -3.01 -15.59
C THR A 70 4.81 -4.40 -16.24
N ASP A 71 5.54 -5.31 -15.60
CA ASP A 71 5.83 -6.70 -16.00
C ASP A 71 6.30 -7.46 -14.74
N ASN A 72 5.37 -7.69 -13.82
CA ASN A 72 5.62 -8.18 -12.47
C ASN A 72 5.20 -9.64 -12.28
N THR A 73 4.29 -10.13 -13.10
CA THR A 73 3.68 -11.45 -12.94
C THR A 73 4.12 -12.42 -14.02
N PHE A 74 3.70 -13.68 -13.90
CA PHE A 74 3.94 -14.70 -14.92
C PHE A 74 2.67 -14.97 -15.73
N GLY A 75 2.84 -15.62 -16.88
CA GLY A 75 1.75 -16.07 -17.74
C GLY A 75 0.50 -16.59 -17.01
N GLY A 76 -0.64 -15.94 -17.29
CA GLY A 76 -1.95 -16.28 -16.73
C GLY A 76 -2.34 -15.54 -15.45
N GLU A 77 -1.48 -14.67 -14.94
CA GLU A 77 -1.76 -13.79 -13.79
C GLU A 77 -2.07 -12.36 -14.26
N ASP A 78 -2.83 -11.62 -13.46
CA ASP A 78 -3.19 -10.25 -13.77
C ASP A 78 -2.00 -9.32 -13.58
N GLU A 79 -1.73 -8.47 -14.58
CA GLU A 79 -0.70 -7.45 -14.49
C GLU A 79 -1.33 -6.12 -14.02
N VAL A 80 -0.72 -5.43 -13.07
CA VAL A 80 -1.31 -4.21 -12.48
C VAL A 80 -0.30 -3.08 -12.40
N ALA A 81 -0.52 -2.02 -13.20
CA ALA A 81 0.21 -0.77 -13.09
C ALA A 81 -0.53 0.16 -12.13
N ARG A 82 0.08 0.48 -11.00
CA ARG A 82 -0.56 1.25 -9.91
C ARG A 82 -0.10 2.69 -9.87
N ASN A 83 -0.98 3.57 -9.40
CA ASN A 83 -0.72 4.99 -9.17
C ASN A 83 -0.07 5.70 -10.36
N VAL A 84 -0.54 5.39 -11.56
CA VAL A 84 0.00 6.02 -12.77
C VAL A 84 -0.50 7.46 -12.82
N GLU A 85 0.42 8.40 -12.61
CA GLU A 85 0.14 9.84 -12.73
C GLU A 85 -0.12 10.21 -14.20
N ILE A 86 -1.30 10.75 -14.46
CA ILE A 86 -1.70 11.23 -15.77
C ILE A 86 -1.88 12.74 -15.71
N GLU A 87 -0.99 13.46 -16.38
CA GLU A 87 -1.13 14.91 -16.59
C GLU A 87 -2.20 15.27 -17.63
N SER A 88 -2.47 16.57 -17.76
CA SER A 88 -3.30 17.08 -18.87
C SER A 88 -2.66 16.73 -20.22
N GLY A 89 -3.33 15.91 -21.03
CA GLY A 89 -2.83 15.47 -22.33
C GLY A 89 -3.48 14.19 -22.80
N THR A 90 -2.97 13.65 -23.91
CA THR A 90 -3.35 12.31 -24.38
C THR A 90 -2.20 11.36 -24.15
N TYR A 91 -2.49 10.30 -23.41
CA TYR A 91 -1.58 9.19 -23.15
C TYR A 91 -1.97 7.98 -24.00
N THR A 92 -1.05 7.06 -24.17
CA THR A 92 -1.31 5.76 -24.79
C THR A 92 -0.95 4.65 -23.81
N ILE A 93 -1.94 3.84 -23.43
CA ILE A 93 -1.74 2.61 -22.66
C ILE A 93 -1.57 1.48 -23.66
N VAL A 94 -0.42 0.84 -23.67
CA VAL A 94 -0.11 -0.28 -24.55
C VAL A 94 -0.10 -1.57 -23.73
N VAL A 95 -0.81 -2.57 -24.23
CA VAL A 95 -0.82 -3.94 -23.70
C VAL A 95 -0.17 -4.87 -24.72
N ARG A 96 0.70 -5.76 -24.25
CA ARG A 96 1.37 -6.77 -25.08
C ARG A 96 1.62 -8.04 -24.28
N ASP A 97 1.96 -9.11 -24.99
CA ASP A 97 2.55 -10.30 -24.42
C ASP A 97 4.09 -10.16 -24.43
N PHE A 98 4.75 -10.56 -23.34
CA PHE A 98 6.21 -10.47 -23.21
C PHE A 98 6.95 -11.26 -24.29
N PHE A 99 6.42 -12.43 -24.68
CA PHE A 99 7.00 -13.30 -25.70
C PHE A 99 6.47 -13.02 -27.12
N GLY A 100 5.47 -12.15 -27.24
CA GLY A 100 4.81 -11.83 -28.51
C GLY A 100 3.87 -12.92 -28.99
N ASP A 101 3.31 -13.71 -28.08
CA ASP A 101 2.33 -14.74 -28.39
C ASP A 101 0.90 -14.15 -28.47
N PRO A 102 0.02 -14.75 -29.30
CA PRO A 102 -1.37 -14.33 -29.37
C PRO A 102 -2.14 -14.79 -28.13
N ALA A 103 -2.83 -13.88 -27.47
CA ALA A 103 -3.61 -14.20 -26.28
C ALA A 103 -4.79 -13.22 -26.07
N GLY A 104 -5.82 -13.69 -25.38
CA GLY A 104 -6.97 -12.86 -24.98
C GLY A 104 -6.66 -12.07 -23.70
N TYR A 105 -7.27 -10.90 -23.55
CA TYR A 105 -7.12 -10.09 -22.34
C TYR A 105 -8.36 -9.23 -22.04
N THR A 106 -8.41 -8.74 -20.80
CA THR A 106 -9.22 -7.60 -20.38
C THR A 106 -8.33 -6.48 -19.87
N LEU A 107 -8.63 -5.23 -20.21
CA LEU A 107 -7.93 -4.06 -19.69
C LEU A 107 -8.93 -3.17 -18.97
N SER A 108 -8.67 -2.90 -17.70
CA SER A 108 -9.47 -2.01 -16.85
C SER A 108 -8.65 -0.80 -16.46
N VAL A 109 -9.29 0.37 -16.43
CA VAL A 109 -8.70 1.59 -15.88
C VAL A 109 -9.61 2.12 -14.78
N THR A 110 -9.09 2.24 -13.58
CA THR A 110 -9.81 2.78 -12.41
C THR A 110 -9.09 4.02 -11.89
N GLU A 111 -9.79 4.85 -11.13
CA GLU A 111 -9.13 5.87 -10.33
C GLU A 111 -8.34 5.15 -9.25
N ALA A 112 -7.08 5.54 -9.04
CA ALA A 112 -6.23 4.85 -8.07
C ALA A 112 -6.79 5.03 -6.66
N VAL A 113 -6.85 3.93 -5.90
CA VAL A 113 -7.28 4.00 -4.49
C VAL A 113 -6.07 4.32 -3.62
N GLY A 114 -5.77 5.61 -3.55
CA GLY A 114 -4.51 6.15 -3.01
C GLY A 114 -4.35 7.59 -3.45
N GLY A 115 -5.36 8.40 -3.18
CA GLY A 115 -5.46 9.76 -3.72
C GLY A 115 -4.36 10.70 -3.20
N SER A 116 -4.33 11.91 -3.76
CA SER A 116 -3.62 13.08 -3.21
C SER A 116 -4.28 13.60 -1.91
N GLY A 117 -4.92 12.72 -1.13
CA GLY A 117 -5.60 13.05 0.11
C GLY A 117 -4.61 13.14 1.27
N ALA A 118 -5.11 13.56 2.42
CA ALA A 118 -4.28 13.67 3.60
C ALA A 118 -3.92 12.30 4.18
N ILE A 119 -2.75 12.22 4.81
CA ILE A 119 -2.45 11.16 5.78
C ILE A 119 -3.06 11.61 7.11
N PHE A 120 -3.99 10.82 7.62
CA PHE A 120 -4.64 11.05 8.90
C PHE A 120 -3.97 10.18 9.96
N ILE A 121 -3.35 10.80 10.95
CA ILE A 121 -2.70 10.10 12.05
C ILE A 121 -3.64 10.17 13.24
N TYR A 122 -4.22 9.03 13.59
CA TYR A 122 -5.03 8.85 14.80
C TYR A 122 -4.12 8.35 15.92
N SER A 123 -3.86 9.23 16.89
CA SER A 123 -3.13 8.93 18.11
C SER A 123 -4.10 8.40 19.15
N ASP A 124 -4.04 7.09 19.36
CA ASP A 124 -4.81 6.36 20.37
C ASP A 124 -4.02 6.41 21.69
N ASP A 125 -4.19 7.52 22.41
CA ASP A 125 -3.38 7.92 23.57
C ASP A 125 -4.16 7.97 24.89
N ASP A 126 -5.41 7.51 24.88
CA ASP A 126 -6.33 7.49 26.03
C ASP A 126 -6.57 6.08 26.61
N GLY A 127 -5.96 5.05 26.03
CA GLY A 127 -5.95 3.68 26.54
C GLY A 127 -5.25 3.50 27.90
N ASP A 128 -5.30 2.26 28.41
CA ASP A 128 -4.66 1.90 29.67
C ASP A 128 -3.14 1.72 29.49
N ALA A 129 -2.38 2.05 30.54
CA ALA A 129 -0.98 1.64 30.72
C ALA A 129 -0.05 1.88 29.51
N GLY A 130 0.05 3.13 29.03
CA GLY A 130 1.08 3.58 28.09
C GLY A 130 1.86 4.79 28.61
N THR A 131 2.89 5.17 27.87
CA THR A 131 3.67 6.39 28.11
C THR A 131 3.73 7.31 26.91
N ALA A 132 3.62 6.78 25.69
CA ALA A 132 3.72 7.58 24.48
C ALA A 132 3.20 6.85 23.23
N THR A 133 2.52 7.61 22.38
CA THR A 133 2.41 7.33 20.94
C THR A 133 3.58 7.95 20.19
N SER A 134 3.77 7.57 18.94
CA SER A 134 4.69 8.17 17.98
C SER A 134 4.02 9.18 17.04
N ALA A 135 2.73 9.42 17.20
CA ALA A 135 1.91 10.16 16.25
C ALA A 135 2.46 11.56 15.92
N ALA A 136 2.97 12.28 16.92
CA ALA A 136 3.59 13.59 16.71
C ALA A 136 4.89 13.51 15.90
N ASP A 137 5.77 12.53 16.21
CA ASP A 137 7.03 12.33 15.49
C ASP A 137 6.77 11.90 14.03
N ILE A 138 5.77 11.04 13.82
CA ILE A 138 5.30 10.62 12.48
C ILE A 138 4.76 11.85 11.72
N ALA A 139 3.96 12.70 12.36
CA ALA A 139 3.41 13.89 11.74
C ALA A 139 4.52 14.89 11.33
N ASP A 140 5.51 15.11 12.20
CA ASP A 140 6.65 15.98 11.93
C ASP A 140 7.50 15.47 10.77
N LEU A 141 7.68 14.15 10.65
CA LEU A 141 8.41 13.51 9.56
C LEU A 141 7.67 13.61 8.21
N LEU A 142 6.35 13.44 8.20
CA LEU A 142 5.55 13.36 6.97
C LEU A 142 5.06 14.72 6.46
N SER A 143 4.76 15.68 7.35
CA SER A 143 4.19 16.98 6.99
C SER A 143 5.00 17.86 6.01
N PRO A 144 6.33 17.69 5.84
CA PRO A 144 7.08 18.39 4.79
C PRO A 144 6.78 17.89 3.37
N ILE A 145 6.20 16.69 3.22
CA ILE A 145 6.03 15.99 1.95
C ILE A 145 4.53 15.76 1.65
N TYR A 146 3.75 15.45 2.68
CA TYR A 146 2.35 15.08 2.56
C TYR A 146 1.46 16.07 3.33
N PRO A 147 0.20 16.28 2.89
CA PRO A 147 -0.82 16.86 3.75
C PRO A 147 -1.07 15.90 4.92
N VAL A 148 -0.82 16.34 6.16
CA VAL A 148 -0.99 15.53 7.36
C VAL A 148 -2.03 16.15 8.28
N VAL A 149 -2.93 15.31 8.81
CA VAL A 149 -3.85 15.66 9.90
C VAL A 149 -3.48 14.80 11.10
N LEU A 150 -3.18 15.43 12.23
CA LEU A 150 -2.99 14.75 13.51
C LEU A 150 -4.26 14.88 14.35
N PHE A 151 -4.75 13.75 14.86
CA PHE A 151 -5.91 13.65 15.73
C PHE A 151 -5.53 12.86 16.97
N GLU A 152 -5.73 13.42 18.16
CA GLU A 152 -5.43 12.79 19.45
C GLU A 152 -6.74 12.42 20.15
N ALA A 153 -6.95 11.13 20.40
CA ALA A 153 -8.17 10.63 21.04
C ALA A 153 -8.45 11.35 22.38
N SER A 154 -7.40 11.60 23.17
CA SER A 154 -7.52 12.24 24.48
C SER A 154 -7.89 13.73 24.44
N SER A 155 -7.68 14.42 23.31
CA SER A 155 -7.70 15.90 23.24
C SER A 155 -8.64 16.49 22.19
N ASN A 156 -8.95 15.73 21.13
CA ASN A 156 -9.87 16.11 20.06
C ASN A 156 -11.35 15.86 20.45
N PRO A 157 -12.32 16.52 19.79
CA PRO A 157 -13.72 16.08 19.86
C PRO A 157 -13.88 14.70 19.21
N PRO A 158 -14.95 13.94 19.53
CA PRO A 158 -15.19 12.62 18.92
C PRO A 158 -15.10 12.65 17.40
N LEU A 159 -14.48 11.60 16.84
CA LEU A 159 -14.24 11.44 15.41
C LEU A 159 -15.55 11.32 14.64
N THR A 160 -15.59 11.87 13.44
CA THR A 160 -16.75 11.77 12.54
C THR A 160 -16.34 11.30 11.15
N GLU A 161 -17.27 10.71 10.39
CA GLU A 161 -17.01 10.30 9.00
C GLU A 161 -16.52 11.48 8.13
N ALA A 162 -16.97 12.70 8.42
CA ALA A 162 -16.57 13.91 7.70
C ALA A 162 -15.07 14.23 7.85
N ASP A 163 -14.44 13.80 8.94
CA ASP A 163 -13.01 13.99 9.17
C ASP A 163 -12.16 13.10 8.25
N LEU A 164 -12.76 12.03 7.68
CA LEU A 164 -12.08 11.03 6.85
C LEU A 164 -12.41 11.13 5.35
N GLU A 165 -13.30 12.03 4.93
CA GLU A 165 -13.77 12.14 3.52
C GLU A 165 -12.66 12.40 2.49
N ALA A 166 -11.55 13.03 2.90
CA ALA A 166 -10.42 13.38 2.03
C ALA A 166 -9.10 12.70 2.47
N VAL A 167 -9.21 11.60 3.20
CA VAL A 167 -8.07 10.85 3.74
C VAL A 167 -7.71 9.70 2.80
N SER A 168 -6.42 9.57 2.50
CA SER A 168 -5.91 8.48 1.65
C SER A 168 -5.28 7.35 2.44
N LEU A 169 -4.86 7.62 3.67
CA LEU A 169 -4.35 6.64 4.62
C LEU A 169 -4.65 7.12 6.03
N VAL A 170 -5.20 6.22 6.85
CA VAL A 170 -5.18 6.37 8.30
C VAL A 170 -3.98 5.62 8.86
N ILE A 171 -3.14 6.31 9.62
CA ILE A 171 -2.15 5.69 10.51
C ILE A 171 -2.76 5.71 11.91
N TRP A 172 -3.17 4.55 12.39
CA TRP A 172 -3.67 4.38 13.75
C TRP A 172 -2.52 3.97 14.65
N ASP A 173 -2.02 4.90 15.44
CA ASP A 173 -0.88 4.72 16.31
C ASP A 173 -1.29 4.67 17.78
N SER A 174 -1.19 3.47 18.34
CA SER A 174 -1.43 3.18 19.76
C SER A 174 -0.16 3.24 20.61
N GLY A 175 1.03 3.41 20.01
CA GLY A 175 2.28 3.47 20.76
C GLY A 175 2.51 2.25 21.67
N ASP A 176 2.70 2.50 22.97
CA ASP A 176 2.75 1.48 24.02
C ASP A 176 1.47 1.40 24.88
N TYR A 177 0.40 2.06 24.46
CA TYR A 177 -0.89 1.95 25.12
C TYR A 177 -1.53 0.58 24.85
N VAL A 178 -2.28 0.10 25.84
CA VAL A 178 -3.05 -1.13 25.74
C VAL A 178 -4.50 -0.75 25.98
N ASP A 179 -5.31 -0.67 24.92
CA ASP A 179 -6.75 -0.53 25.14
C ASP A 179 -7.39 -1.88 25.41
N ALA A 180 -8.27 -1.92 26.41
CA ALA A 180 -9.05 -3.07 26.78
C ALA A 180 -10.43 -3.10 26.08
N SER A 181 -10.84 -2.02 25.41
CA SER A 181 -12.15 -1.93 24.77
C SER A 181 -12.19 -0.96 23.61
N LEU A 182 -12.94 -1.34 22.56
CA LEU A 182 -13.22 -0.42 21.47
C LEU A 182 -14.21 0.68 21.88
N ASP A 183 -14.03 1.88 21.34
CA ASP A 183 -14.88 3.04 21.59
C ASP A 183 -15.68 3.52 20.34
N GLU A 184 -16.27 4.71 20.40
CA GLU A 184 -17.07 5.26 19.27
C GLU A 184 -16.19 5.70 18.09
N ASP A 185 -14.95 6.13 18.32
CA ASP A 185 -14.02 6.54 17.26
C ASP A 185 -13.54 5.31 16.47
N ASP A 186 -13.32 4.19 17.16
CA ASP A 186 -12.94 2.91 16.55
C ASP A 186 -13.96 2.41 15.54
N ASP A 187 -15.26 2.56 15.85
CA ASP A 187 -16.35 2.19 14.94
C ASP A 187 -16.28 3.02 13.63
N ILE A 188 -15.88 4.29 13.71
CA ILE A 188 -15.72 5.17 12.53
C ILE A 188 -14.49 4.76 11.71
N LEU A 189 -13.37 4.46 12.36
CA LEU A 189 -12.15 3.99 11.68
C LEU A 189 -12.39 2.64 11.00
N LEU A 190 -13.08 1.71 11.65
CA LEU A 190 -13.46 0.43 11.05
C LEU A 190 -14.46 0.59 9.90
N ALA A 191 -15.38 1.55 10.00
CA ALA A 191 -16.30 1.88 8.91
C ALA A 191 -15.54 2.46 7.70
N PHE A 192 -14.50 3.26 7.93
CA PHE A 192 -13.60 3.76 6.88
C PHE A 192 -12.87 2.62 6.17
N LEU A 193 -12.28 1.67 6.90
CA LEU A 193 -11.67 0.48 6.29
C LEU A 193 -12.70 -0.31 5.46
N SER A 194 -13.89 -0.52 6.02
CA SER A 194 -14.97 -1.28 5.38
C SER A 194 -15.54 -0.61 4.12
N SER A 195 -15.33 0.71 3.95
CA SER A 195 -15.75 1.47 2.78
C SER A 195 -14.69 1.56 1.67
N GLY A 196 -13.55 0.88 1.85
CA GLY A 196 -12.43 0.91 0.91
C GLY A 196 -11.26 1.79 1.37
N GLY A 197 -11.30 2.33 2.59
CA GLY A 197 -10.21 3.13 3.14
C GLY A 197 -8.96 2.31 3.46
N ASN A 198 -7.80 2.94 3.41
CA ASN A 198 -6.52 2.33 3.76
C ASN A 198 -6.18 2.59 5.23
N ILE A 199 -5.84 1.55 6.00
CA ILE A 199 -5.40 1.70 7.39
C ILE A 199 -4.10 0.97 7.68
N LEU A 200 -3.18 1.65 8.35
CA LEU A 200 -1.97 1.11 8.96
C LEU A 200 -2.08 1.20 10.49
N PHE A 201 -2.01 0.06 11.16
CA PHE A 201 -1.96 -0.02 12.62
C PHE A 201 -0.52 -0.06 13.10
N LEU A 202 -0.17 0.84 14.02
CA LEU A 202 1.13 0.91 14.67
C LEU A 202 0.95 0.80 16.20
N GLY A 203 1.91 0.14 16.84
CA GLY A 203 1.99 0.06 18.30
C GLY A 203 2.38 -1.32 18.80
N GLY A 204 2.78 -1.42 20.06
CA GLY A 204 3.19 -2.69 20.68
C GLY A 204 2.05 -3.70 20.72
N THR A 205 0.83 -3.24 21.02
CA THR A 205 -0.38 -4.05 21.08
C THR A 205 -1.55 -3.26 20.52
N PRO A 206 -1.66 -3.08 19.19
CA PRO A 206 -2.66 -2.20 18.62
C PRO A 206 -4.08 -2.64 18.96
N THR A 207 -4.97 -1.67 19.18
CA THR A 207 -6.28 -1.80 19.84
C THR A 207 -7.21 -2.87 19.25
N LEU A 208 -7.14 -3.14 17.94
CA LEU A 208 -7.93 -4.21 17.30
C LEU A 208 -7.43 -5.63 17.55
N PHE A 209 -6.21 -5.78 18.09
CA PHE A 209 -5.53 -7.05 18.24
C PHE A 209 -5.44 -7.51 19.70
N THR A 210 -6.44 -7.12 20.50
CA THR A 210 -6.58 -7.59 21.88
C THR A 210 -6.71 -9.11 21.90
N GLY A 211 -5.89 -9.76 22.72
CA GLY A 211 -5.89 -11.21 22.88
C GLY A 211 -4.71 -11.95 22.25
N PHE A 212 -3.86 -11.26 21.48
CA PHE A 212 -2.54 -11.81 21.15
C PHE A 212 -1.63 -11.88 22.38
N GLU A 213 -0.75 -12.88 22.38
CA GLU A 213 0.30 -12.95 23.39
C GLU A 213 1.30 -11.82 23.14
N SER A 214 1.77 -11.22 24.23
CA SER A 214 2.83 -10.21 24.20
C SER A 214 4.06 -10.69 24.98
N ALA A 215 5.22 -10.22 24.54
CA ALA A 215 6.48 -10.48 25.20
C ALA A 215 7.47 -9.31 24.97
N PRO A 216 8.53 -9.20 25.80
CA PRO A 216 9.58 -8.23 25.57
C PRO A 216 10.20 -8.36 24.19
N LEU A 217 10.30 -7.27 23.45
CA LEU A 217 10.90 -7.14 22.13
C LEU A 217 12.09 -6.18 22.24
N SER A 218 13.25 -6.60 21.75
CA SER A 218 14.50 -5.84 21.83
C SER A 218 15.17 -5.64 20.48
N ASP A 219 14.79 -6.44 19.49
CA ASP A 219 15.29 -6.40 18.13
C ASP A 219 14.26 -7.01 17.17
N VAL A 220 14.34 -6.59 15.91
CA VAL A 220 13.50 -7.06 14.82
C VAL A 220 14.37 -7.51 13.65
N ARG A 221 13.86 -8.43 12.84
CA ARG A 221 14.51 -8.95 11.64
C ARG A 221 13.68 -8.62 10.42
N MET A 222 14.27 -7.94 9.45
CA MET A 222 13.68 -7.71 8.13
C MET A 222 13.73 -8.97 7.28
N VAL A 223 12.74 -9.17 6.43
CA VAL A 223 12.71 -10.24 5.42
C VAL A 223 12.43 -9.60 4.07
N ASP A 224 13.29 -9.85 3.09
CA ASP A 224 13.07 -9.36 1.73
C ASP A 224 11.81 -9.99 1.13
N THR A 225 10.85 -9.15 0.80
CA THR A 225 9.57 -9.53 0.19
C THR A 225 9.58 -9.39 -1.32
N GLY A 226 10.65 -8.84 -1.91
CA GLY A 226 10.67 -8.39 -3.30
C GLY A 226 9.73 -7.20 -3.56
N THR A 227 9.29 -6.50 -2.51
CA THR A 227 8.39 -5.35 -2.61
C THR A 227 9.02 -4.10 -2.00
N VAL A 228 8.38 -2.94 -2.21
CA VAL A 228 8.83 -1.65 -1.65
C VAL A 228 8.94 -1.65 -0.12
N LEU A 229 8.18 -2.52 0.58
CA LEU A 229 8.15 -2.60 2.04
C LEU A 229 9.55 -2.76 2.66
N THR A 230 10.45 -3.46 1.97
CA THR A 230 11.81 -3.73 2.45
C THR A 230 12.89 -3.00 1.68
N GLU A 231 12.54 -2.00 0.87
CA GLU A 231 13.53 -1.19 0.17
C GLU A 231 14.44 -0.45 1.18
N GLY A 232 15.74 -0.45 0.92
CA GLY A 232 16.75 0.11 1.82
C GLY A 232 17.19 -0.80 2.97
N PHE A 233 16.54 -1.96 3.15
CA PHE A 233 16.94 -2.97 4.14
C PHE A 233 17.62 -4.18 3.49
N GLU A 234 18.58 -4.80 4.18
CA GLU A 234 19.17 -6.08 3.75
C GLU A 234 18.27 -7.25 4.18
N ASP A 235 18.16 -8.31 3.36
CA ASP A 235 17.47 -9.53 3.77
C ASP A 235 18.11 -10.12 5.05
N GLY A 236 17.29 -10.33 6.07
CA GLY A 236 17.74 -10.79 7.38
C GLY A 236 18.42 -9.72 8.26
N GLN A 237 18.39 -8.45 7.87
CA GLN A 237 18.91 -7.35 8.68
C GLN A 237 18.29 -7.36 10.07
N ILE A 238 19.14 -7.32 11.10
CA ILE A 238 18.70 -7.20 12.50
C ILE A 238 18.78 -5.73 12.92
N ILE A 239 17.64 -5.16 13.29
CA ILE A 239 17.53 -3.80 13.82
C ILE A 239 17.35 -3.90 15.33
N SER A 240 18.31 -3.36 16.08
CA SER A 240 18.21 -3.27 17.53
C SER A 240 17.34 -2.08 17.92
N LEU A 241 16.37 -2.30 18.80
CA LEU A 241 15.52 -1.23 19.31
C LEU A 241 16.30 -0.32 20.26
N THR A 242 15.89 0.94 20.33
CA THR A 242 16.47 1.94 21.25
C THR A 242 16.20 1.59 22.71
N GLN A 243 15.11 0.85 22.98
CA GLN A 243 14.80 0.23 24.25
C GLN A 243 13.94 -1.04 24.07
N THR A 244 13.95 -1.91 25.09
CA THR A 244 13.05 -3.07 25.12
C THR A 244 11.63 -2.63 25.40
N VAL A 245 10.68 -3.10 24.60
CA VAL A 245 9.24 -2.79 24.69
C VAL A 245 8.43 -4.07 24.84
N GLU A 246 7.23 -4.00 25.39
CA GLU A 246 6.29 -5.12 25.28
C GLU A 246 5.59 -5.03 23.93
N ALA A 247 5.57 -6.13 23.18
CA ALA A 247 4.94 -6.19 21.87
C ALA A 247 4.23 -7.52 21.66
N ALA A 248 3.02 -7.45 21.12
CA ALA A 248 2.28 -8.59 20.60
C ALA A 248 3.04 -9.27 19.46
N PHE A 249 2.68 -10.52 19.20
CA PHE A 249 3.17 -11.25 18.04
C PHE A 249 2.10 -12.23 17.57
N VAL A 250 2.17 -12.59 16.30
CA VAL A 250 1.24 -13.54 15.70
C VAL A 250 1.94 -14.91 15.64
N ASP A 251 1.36 -15.90 16.30
CA ASP A 251 1.81 -17.30 16.24
C ASP A 251 1.08 -18.05 15.13
N VAL A 252 1.46 -17.73 13.89
CA VAL A 252 0.94 -18.32 12.66
C VAL A 252 2.08 -18.91 11.85
N GLU A 253 1.85 -20.08 11.25
CA GLU A 253 2.89 -20.80 10.51
C GLU A 253 3.08 -20.26 9.08
N GLU A 254 2.01 -19.76 8.45
CA GLU A 254 1.99 -19.28 7.05
C GLU A 254 1.06 -18.07 6.89
N PRO A 255 1.37 -17.12 5.98
CA PRO A 255 0.51 -15.98 5.68
C PRO A 255 -0.78 -16.43 5.00
N ASP A 256 -1.86 -15.67 5.22
CA ASP A 256 -3.06 -15.83 4.42
C ASP A 256 -2.80 -15.39 2.96
N ILE A 257 -3.67 -15.80 2.04
CA ILE A 257 -3.55 -15.42 0.62
C ILE A 257 -3.61 -13.89 0.50
N GLY A 258 -2.61 -13.29 -0.14
CA GLY A 258 -2.51 -11.85 -0.33
C GLY A 258 -1.85 -11.10 0.82
N GLU A 259 -1.47 -11.79 1.89
CA GLU A 259 -0.76 -11.21 3.03
C GLU A 259 0.76 -11.24 2.81
N ILE A 260 1.44 -10.14 3.12
CA ILE A 260 2.89 -9.98 3.01
C ILE A 260 3.47 -9.72 4.40
N TRP A 261 4.32 -10.63 4.86
CA TRP A 261 5.07 -10.50 6.12
C TRP A 261 6.47 -9.95 5.86
N PHE A 262 6.84 -8.85 6.51
CA PHE A 262 8.12 -8.17 6.24
C PHE A 262 8.99 -7.95 7.49
N MET A 263 8.45 -8.13 8.71
CA MET A 263 9.20 -8.05 9.96
C MET A 263 8.88 -9.20 10.92
N PHE A 264 9.94 -9.71 11.55
CA PHE A 264 9.90 -10.78 12.53
C PHE A 264 10.61 -10.38 13.82
N ARG A 265 10.30 -11.03 14.94
CA ARG A 265 11.07 -10.89 16.18
C ARG A 265 12.52 -11.30 15.96
N GLY A 266 13.45 -10.44 16.38
CA GLY A 266 14.88 -10.68 16.23
C GLY A 266 15.42 -11.76 17.19
N PRO A 267 16.66 -12.23 16.97
CA PRO A 267 17.26 -13.34 17.72
C PRO A 267 17.52 -13.03 19.21
N ASN A 268 17.55 -11.77 19.63
CA ASN A 268 17.73 -11.40 21.04
C ASN A 268 16.41 -11.28 21.81
N SER A 269 15.29 -11.41 21.12
CA SER A 269 13.95 -11.31 21.70
C SER A 269 13.35 -12.72 21.97
N PRO A 270 12.60 -12.91 23.06
CA PRO A 270 11.70 -14.05 23.23
C PRO A 270 10.86 -14.29 21.97
N ASN A 271 10.59 -15.57 21.68
CA ASN A 271 9.84 -16.01 20.51
C ASN A 271 10.45 -15.52 19.18
N ALA A 272 11.79 -15.47 19.10
CA ALA A 272 12.51 -15.10 17.89
C ALA A 272 11.97 -15.84 16.65
N GLY A 273 11.75 -15.11 15.57
CA GLY A 273 11.23 -15.64 14.32
C GLY A 273 9.70 -15.68 14.19
N THR A 274 8.92 -15.24 15.19
CA THR A 274 7.48 -14.99 14.99
C THR A 274 7.24 -13.66 14.29
N VAL A 275 6.10 -13.54 13.62
CA VAL A 275 5.71 -12.36 12.84
C VAL A 275 5.33 -11.21 13.76
N ILE A 276 5.78 -10.00 13.43
CA ILE A 276 5.37 -8.75 14.09
C ILE A 276 4.93 -7.68 13.08
N SER A 277 4.90 -7.99 11.79
CA SER A 277 4.26 -7.11 10.83
C SER A 277 3.67 -7.86 9.65
N PHE A 278 2.60 -7.30 9.12
CA PHE A 278 2.02 -7.76 7.87
C PHE A 278 1.25 -6.62 7.19
N VAL A 279 1.09 -6.74 5.89
CA VAL A 279 0.13 -5.96 5.10
C VAL A 279 -0.68 -6.92 4.24
N SER A 280 -1.91 -6.54 3.93
CA SER A 280 -2.81 -7.25 3.04
C SER A 280 -3.56 -6.25 2.19
N GLU A 281 -3.92 -6.69 1.00
CA GLU A 281 -4.84 -5.98 0.12
C GLU A 281 -6.17 -6.73 0.11
N SER A 282 -7.28 -6.00 -0.06
CA SER A 282 -8.59 -6.60 -0.25
C SER A 282 -8.65 -7.33 -1.60
N ASP A 283 -9.51 -8.35 -1.70
CA ASP A 283 -9.71 -9.13 -2.94
C ASP A 283 -10.09 -8.26 -4.15
N ASP A 284 -10.70 -7.10 -3.91
CA ASP A 284 -11.10 -6.15 -4.96
C ASP A 284 -10.05 -5.07 -5.25
N GLY A 285 -8.89 -5.10 -4.56
CA GLY A 285 -7.80 -4.15 -4.70
C GLY A 285 -8.09 -2.75 -4.17
N ASN A 286 -9.29 -2.53 -3.59
CA ASN A 286 -9.74 -1.19 -3.23
C ASN A 286 -9.27 -0.75 -1.85
N SER A 287 -8.87 -1.64 -0.95
CA SER A 287 -8.33 -1.26 0.34
C SER A 287 -7.10 -2.07 0.71
N ARG A 288 -6.24 -1.41 1.47
CA ARG A 288 -5.08 -2.03 2.11
C ARG A 288 -5.20 -1.89 3.61
N PHE A 289 -4.78 -2.93 4.28
CA PHE A 289 -4.71 -2.99 5.72
C PHE A 289 -3.36 -3.57 6.12
N GLY A 290 -2.78 -3.06 7.19
CA GLY A 290 -1.51 -3.55 7.68
C GLY A 290 -1.34 -3.27 9.15
N ALA A 291 -0.52 -4.07 9.81
CA ALA A 291 -0.20 -3.91 11.22
C ALA A 291 1.30 -4.08 11.43
N VAL A 292 1.86 -3.25 12.32
CA VAL A 292 3.21 -3.36 12.85
C VAL A 292 3.12 -3.39 14.37
N PHE A 293 3.36 -4.56 14.96
CA PHE A 293 3.36 -4.81 16.40
C PHE A 293 4.65 -4.30 17.06
N LEU A 294 4.91 -3.01 16.92
CA LEU A 294 6.07 -2.30 17.47
C LEU A 294 5.70 -0.82 17.65
N PRO A 295 5.90 -0.23 18.85
CA PRO A 295 5.82 1.22 19.01
C PRO A 295 6.90 1.87 18.13
N TYR A 296 6.48 2.74 17.20
CA TYR A 296 7.37 3.27 16.17
C TYR A 296 8.58 4.03 16.75
N TRP A 297 8.40 4.71 17.88
CA TRP A 297 9.44 5.44 18.61
C TRP A 297 10.57 4.53 19.14
N ALA A 298 10.35 3.20 19.18
CA ALA A 298 11.36 2.25 19.64
C ALA A 298 12.41 1.91 18.56
N LEU A 299 12.15 2.25 17.30
CA LEU A 299 13.12 2.11 16.21
C LEU A 299 14.17 3.23 16.27
N PRO A 300 15.41 2.97 15.82
CA PRO A 300 16.33 4.06 15.56
C PRO A 300 15.82 4.94 14.41
N GLU A 301 16.15 6.24 14.45
CA GLU A 301 15.53 7.29 13.62
C GLU A 301 15.62 7.01 12.11
N ASP A 302 16.80 6.59 11.63
CA ASP A 302 17.03 6.33 10.21
C ASP A 302 16.19 5.14 9.71
N GLU A 303 16.17 4.04 10.46
CA GLU A 303 15.38 2.85 10.13
C GLU A 303 13.88 3.09 10.27
N ALA A 304 13.46 3.87 11.27
CA ALA A 304 12.07 4.26 11.44
C ALA A 304 11.58 5.02 10.21
N ALA A 305 12.32 6.07 9.81
CA ALA A 305 11.96 6.89 8.66
C ALA A 305 11.91 6.08 7.36
N GLN A 306 12.92 5.25 7.11
CA GLN A 306 12.92 4.37 5.92
C GLN A 306 11.72 3.44 5.91
N LEU A 307 11.41 2.77 7.03
CA LEU A 307 10.27 1.88 7.13
C LEU A 307 8.95 2.61 6.89
N LEU A 308 8.76 3.79 7.47
CA LEU A 308 7.55 4.56 7.29
C LEU A 308 7.36 4.96 5.83
N PHE A 309 8.40 5.47 5.15
CA PHE A 309 8.29 5.82 3.73
C PHE A 309 7.95 4.62 2.84
N ASN A 310 8.57 3.46 3.11
CA ASN A 310 8.23 2.22 2.41
C ASN A 310 6.75 1.83 2.61
N LEU A 311 6.21 2.01 3.82
CA LEU A 311 4.80 1.75 4.11
C LEU A 311 3.91 2.76 3.36
N ILE A 312 4.19 4.06 3.43
CA ILE A 312 3.43 5.09 2.70
C ILE A 312 3.39 4.80 1.20
N GLU A 313 4.52 4.42 0.60
CA GLU A 313 4.61 4.05 -0.81
C GLU A 313 3.85 2.76 -1.10
N PHE A 314 3.92 1.75 -0.23
CA PHE A 314 3.08 0.56 -0.34
C PHE A 314 1.58 0.89 -0.33
N TYR A 315 1.14 1.89 0.44
CA TYR A 315 -0.24 2.37 0.42
C TYR A 315 -0.56 3.28 -0.78
N GLY A 316 0.42 3.61 -1.60
CA GLY A 316 0.22 4.43 -2.80
C GLY A 316 -0.12 5.89 -2.51
N VAL A 317 0.23 6.41 -1.34
CA VAL A 317 -0.08 7.80 -1.00
C VAL A 317 0.91 8.72 -1.72
N ASN A 318 0.37 9.70 -2.45
CA ASN A 318 1.17 10.62 -3.25
C ASN A 318 1.54 11.91 -2.49
N PRO A 319 2.75 12.47 -2.70
CA PRO A 319 3.12 13.78 -2.17
C PRO A 319 2.15 14.90 -2.63
N GLY A 320 1.94 15.90 -1.78
CA GLY A 320 1.00 17.01 -2.01
C GLY A 320 1.58 18.25 -2.69
#